data_AF-A0A0C1Q0P8-F1
#
_entry.id   AF-A0A0C1Q0P8-F1
#
_cell.length_a   1.000
_cell.length_b   1.000
_cell.length_c   1.000
_cell.angle_alpha   90.00
_cell.angle_beta   90.00
_cell.angle_gamma   90.00
#
_symmetry.space_group_name_H-M   'P 1'
#
loop_
_entity.id
_entity.type
_entity.pdbx_description
1 polymer ?
#
loop_
_entity_poly.entity_id
_entity_poly.type
_entity_poly.pdbx_seq_one_letter_code
_entity_poly.pdbx_strand_id
1 'polypeptide(L)'
;MIIVTLVICAILAFYFYVYLSNRVVSNSLTILAVAGVMVSIFFIVKNDHDYYGMHNVTETKTQRIYSASPSKNLPMMLYQSIGTADKHRVYVYKTSASAKKTNHTRAKVTTSNTVKRTTGHNRIVTTKTYREYKNSTAKFWFGLADNGHQYVKEHNTIYINKNWTVLSAPQAKKLQKLASSKSYQAKQKAAATAYVKKAVMAAMMKNPSMTAAQQKQVTQQAAAAYQAQAMQQLIKQVKAE
;
A
#
# COMPACT_ATOMS: atom_id res chain seq x y z
N MET A 1 -17.08 -24.39 20.69
CA MET A 1 -17.89 -25.55 21.15
C MET A 1 -17.57 -26.85 20.41
N ILE A 2 -17.12 -26.82 19.15
CA ILE A 2 -16.83 -28.04 18.39
C ILE A 2 -15.76 -28.94 19.05
N ILE A 3 -14.74 -28.33 19.67
CA ILE A 3 -13.71 -29.06 20.44
C ILE A 3 -14.32 -29.75 21.67
N VAL A 4 -15.26 -29.09 22.35
CA VAL A 4 -15.96 -29.66 23.50
C VAL A 4 -16.82 -30.84 23.06
N THR A 5 -17.55 -30.71 21.94
CA THR A 5 -18.32 -31.81 21.36
C THR A 5 -17.44 -32.99 20.99
N LEU A 6 -16.26 -32.76 20.39
CA LEU A 6 -15.28 -33.82 20.11
C LEU A 6 -14.91 -34.59 21.38
N VAL A 7 -14.56 -33.88 22.46
CA VAL A 7 -14.18 -34.50 23.74
C VAL A 7 -15.34 -35.28 24.35
N ILE A 8 -16.56 -34.73 24.34
CA ILE A 8 -17.76 -35.41 24.84
C ILE A 8 -18.03 -36.68 24.03
N CYS A 9 -18.00 -36.61 22.69
CA CYS A 9 -18.20 -37.78 21.83
C CYS A 9 -17.13 -38.86 22.07
N ALA A 10 -15.88 -38.48 22.30
CA ALA A 10 -14.81 -39.44 22.62
C ALA A 10 -15.05 -40.15 23.96
N ILE A 11 -15.44 -39.41 25.01
CA ILE A 11 -15.77 -39.98 26.32
C ILE A 11 -17.01 -40.90 26.22
N LEU A 12 -18.05 -40.46 25.51
CA LEU A 12 -19.26 -41.26 25.31
C LEU A 12 -19.00 -42.53 24.51
N ALA A 13 -18.14 -42.49 23.49
CA ALA A 13 -17.76 -43.68 22.72
C ALA A 13 -17.16 -44.76 23.63
N PHE A 14 -16.23 -44.36 24.51
CA PHE A 14 -15.65 -45.26 25.52
C PHE A 14 -16.69 -45.76 26.51
N TYR A 15 -17.51 -44.85 27.06
CA TYR A 15 -18.54 -45.21 28.03
C TYR A 15 -19.55 -46.22 27.48
N PHE A 16 -20.08 -45.97 26.29
CA PHE A 16 -21.04 -46.86 25.63
C PHE A 16 -20.44 -48.22 25.33
N TYR A 17 -19.17 -48.29 24.96
CA TYR A 17 -18.53 -49.56 24.65
C TYR A 17 -18.25 -50.41 25.90
N VAL A 18 -17.80 -49.77 26.98
CA VAL A 18 -17.33 -50.47 28.19
C VAL A 18 -18.46 -50.80 29.16
N TYR A 19 -19.38 -49.86 29.40
CA TYR A 19 -20.31 -49.95 30.53
C TYR A 19 -21.73 -50.39 30.17
N LEU A 20 -22.14 -50.34 28.89
CA LEU A 20 -23.46 -50.82 28.48
C LEU A 20 -23.47 -52.33 28.28
N SER A 21 -24.37 -53.02 28.98
CA SER A 21 -24.48 -54.49 28.94
C SER A 21 -25.15 -55.00 27.65
N ASN A 22 -26.12 -54.26 27.08
CA ASN A 22 -26.77 -54.64 25.83
C ASN A 22 -25.83 -54.35 24.65
N ARG A 23 -25.29 -55.41 24.03
CA ARG A 23 -24.27 -55.31 22.99
C ARG A 23 -24.76 -54.64 21.71
N VAL A 24 -26.02 -54.81 21.32
CA VAL A 24 -26.57 -54.17 20.11
C VAL A 24 -26.68 -52.66 20.31
N VAL A 25 -27.22 -52.24 21.45
CA VAL A 25 -27.37 -50.83 21.80
C VAL A 25 -26.00 -50.17 22.03
N SER A 26 -25.11 -50.85 22.76
CA SER A 26 -23.73 -50.42 23.01
C SER A 26 -23.00 -50.14 21.69
N ASN A 27 -22.93 -51.12 20.78
CA ASN A 27 -22.23 -50.97 19.52
C ASN A 27 -22.83 -49.85 18.66
N SER A 28 -24.16 -49.74 18.59
CA SER A 28 -24.83 -48.71 17.79
C SER A 28 -24.51 -47.30 18.30
N LEU A 29 -24.57 -47.08 19.62
CA LEU A 29 -24.25 -45.79 20.23
C LEU A 29 -22.76 -45.46 20.16
N THR A 30 -21.88 -46.47 20.31
CA THR A 30 -20.44 -46.28 20.11
C THR A 30 -20.12 -45.87 18.68
N ILE A 31 -20.72 -46.52 17.67
CA ILE A 31 -20.55 -46.13 16.26
C ILE A 31 -21.01 -44.70 16.03
N LEU A 32 -22.16 -44.31 16.57
CA LEU A 32 -22.66 -42.94 16.46
C LEU A 32 -21.72 -41.92 17.12
N ALA A 33 -21.20 -42.23 18.31
CA ALA A 33 -20.26 -41.38 19.02
C ALA A 33 -18.91 -41.24 18.27
N VAL A 34 -18.39 -42.34 17.72
CA VAL A 34 -17.19 -42.33 16.86
C VAL A 34 -17.44 -41.52 15.58
N ALA A 35 -18.61 -41.66 14.95
CA ALA A 35 -18.99 -40.81 13.82
C ALA A 35 -19.02 -39.33 14.23
N GLY A 36 -19.53 -38.99 15.42
CA GLY A 36 -19.49 -37.65 15.98
C GLY A 36 -18.07 -37.09 16.16
N VAL A 37 -17.11 -37.92 16.60
CA VAL A 37 -15.69 -37.56 16.65
C VAL A 37 -15.15 -37.24 15.25
N MET A 38 -15.40 -38.13 14.29
CA MET A 38 -14.93 -37.97 12.90
C MET A 38 -15.50 -36.70 12.25
N VAL A 39 -16.80 -36.44 12.43
CA VAL A 39 -17.47 -35.22 11.95
C VAL A 39 -16.88 -33.97 12.61
N SER A 40 -16.59 -34.02 13.92
CA SER A 40 -15.99 -32.89 14.63
C SER A 40 -14.60 -32.58 14.11
N ILE A 41 -13.75 -33.60 13.92
CA ILE A 41 -12.40 -33.44 13.34
C ILE A 41 -12.50 -32.85 11.93
N PHE A 42 -13.39 -33.39 11.10
CA PHE A 42 -13.61 -32.88 9.75
C PHE A 42 -13.93 -31.39 9.74
N PHE A 43 -14.88 -30.93 10.57
CA PHE A 43 -15.24 -29.52 10.64
C PHE A 43 -14.17 -28.64 11.28
N ILE A 44 -13.38 -29.17 12.22
CA ILE A 44 -12.21 -28.46 12.77
C ILE A 44 -11.20 -28.20 11.66
N VAL A 45 -10.79 -29.23 10.93
CA VAL A 45 -9.84 -29.10 9.82
C VAL A 45 -10.39 -28.18 8.74
N LYS A 46 -11.66 -28.33 8.38
CA LYS A 46 -12.32 -27.47 7.40
C LYS A 46 -12.37 -26.02 7.85
N ASN A 47 -12.58 -25.75 9.14
CA ASN A 47 -12.58 -24.39 9.65
C ASN A 47 -11.17 -23.80 9.77
N ASP A 48 -10.17 -24.61 10.09
CA ASP A 48 -8.78 -24.16 10.19
C ASP A 48 -8.16 -23.86 8.82
N HIS A 49 -8.33 -24.77 7.86
CA HIS A 49 -7.76 -24.67 6.52
C HIS A 49 -8.61 -23.81 5.57
N ASP A 50 -9.91 -24.09 5.47
CA ASP A 50 -10.80 -23.41 4.51
C ASP A 50 -11.56 -22.23 5.12
N TYR A 51 -11.41 -21.97 6.43
CA TYR A 51 -12.13 -20.92 7.13
C TYR A 51 -13.66 -21.07 7.05
N TYR A 52 -14.15 -22.32 7.12
CA TYR A 52 -15.57 -22.67 6.96
C TYR A 52 -16.56 -21.80 7.76
N GLY A 53 -16.28 -21.50 9.03
CA GLY A 53 -17.11 -20.69 9.91
C GLY A 53 -16.96 -19.17 9.70
N MET A 54 -16.09 -18.74 8.77
CA MET A 54 -15.67 -17.35 8.65
C MET A 54 -15.95 -16.77 7.26
N HIS A 55 -16.00 -15.45 7.18
CA HIS A 55 -16.04 -14.70 5.94
C HIS A 55 -15.11 -13.49 6.03
N ASN A 56 -14.79 -12.92 4.88
CA ASN A 56 -13.97 -11.71 4.81
C ASN A 56 -14.84 -10.48 4.92
N VAL A 57 -14.48 -9.58 5.84
CA VAL A 57 -15.01 -8.22 5.93
C VAL A 57 -13.90 -7.23 5.57
N THR A 58 -14.28 -6.06 5.07
CA THR A 58 -13.31 -5.02 4.68
C THR A 58 -13.54 -3.73 5.43
N GLU A 59 -12.46 -3.18 5.95
CA GLU A 59 -12.43 -1.83 6.53
C GLU A 59 -11.67 -0.90 5.58
N THR A 60 -12.30 0.21 5.22
CA THR A 60 -11.70 1.20 4.33
C THR A 60 -11.43 2.50 5.07
N LYS A 61 -10.19 2.96 5.01
CA LYS A 61 -9.77 4.27 5.52
C LYS A 61 -9.17 5.10 4.41
N THR A 62 -9.66 6.33 4.30
CA THR A 62 -9.09 7.32 3.38
C THR A 62 -8.29 8.35 4.17
N GLN A 63 -7.09 8.67 3.69
CA GLN A 63 -6.24 9.68 4.30
C GLN A 63 -5.58 10.54 3.21
N ARG A 64 -5.55 11.86 3.43
CA ARG A 64 -4.78 12.77 2.57
C ARG A 64 -3.29 12.55 2.78
N ILE A 65 -2.53 12.60 1.69
CA ILE A 65 -1.08 12.39 1.72
C ILE A 65 -0.35 13.58 1.10
N TYR A 66 0.86 13.81 1.60
CA TYR A 66 1.72 14.92 1.22
C TYR A 66 3.07 14.38 0.76
N SER A 67 3.77 15.19 -0.04
CA SER A 67 4.99 14.74 -0.70
C SER A 67 6.10 14.47 0.33
N ALA A 68 6.82 13.37 0.15
CA ALA A 68 8.03 13.07 0.91
C ALA A 68 9.26 13.87 0.43
N SER A 69 9.10 14.72 -0.59
CA SER A 69 10.17 15.55 -1.13
C SER A 69 10.74 16.51 -0.08
N PRO A 70 12.07 16.74 -0.07
CA PRO A 70 12.67 17.86 0.65
C PRO A 70 12.40 19.21 -0.04
N SER A 71 12.00 19.22 -1.31
CA SER A 71 11.74 20.45 -2.08
C SER A 71 10.26 20.64 -2.37
N LYS A 72 9.73 21.83 -2.05
CA LYS A 72 8.34 22.22 -2.37
C LYS A 72 8.08 22.30 -3.88
N ASN A 73 9.11 22.63 -4.66
CA ASN A 73 9.01 22.84 -6.11
C ASN A 73 9.02 21.52 -6.89
N LEU A 74 9.30 20.40 -6.22
CA LEU A 74 9.33 19.09 -6.85
C LEU A 74 8.61 18.07 -5.99
N PRO A 75 7.26 18.04 -6.04
CA PRO A 75 6.53 17.05 -5.30
C PRO A 75 6.80 15.66 -5.89
N MET A 76 7.18 14.74 -5.01
CA MET A 76 7.44 13.35 -5.34
C MET A 76 6.94 12.37 -4.28
N MET A 77 6.78 11.12 -4.70
CA MET A 77 6.53 9.96 -3.86
C MET A 77 7.62 8.94 -4.11
N LEU A 78 8.20 8.42 -3.03
CA LEU A 78 9.28 7.44 -3.11
C LEU A 78 8.72 6.05 -2.91
N TYR A 79 9.32 5.05 -3.55
CA TYR A 79 9.04 3.65 -3.25
C TYR A 79 10.29 2.80 -3.12
N GLN A 80 10.16 1.69 -2.41
CA GLN A 80 11.19 0.66 -2.31
C GLN A 80 10.55 -0.72 -2.39
N SER A 81 11.15 -1.61 -3.17
CA SER A 81 10.68 -2.98 -3.34
C SER A 81 11.07 -3.85 -2.15
N ILE A 82 10.20 -4.79 -1.80
CA ILE A 82 10.48 -5.85 -0.83
C ILE A 82 11.01 -7.05 -1.62
N GLY A 83 12.27 -7.41 -1.38
CA GLY A 83 12.98 -8.41 -2.17
C GLY A 83 13.37 -7.92 -3.57
N THR A 84 13.87 -8.84 -4.40
CA THR A 84 14.44 -8.54 -5.72
C THR A 84 13.42 -8.60 -6.86
N ALA A 85 12.28 -9.27 -6.65
CA ALA A 85 11.28 -9.52 -7.70
C ALA A 85 10.33 -8.34 -7.98
N ASP A 86 10.44 -7.23 -7.23
CA ASP A 86 9.65 -6.00 -7.41
C ASP A 86 8.11 -6.17 -7.41
N LYS A 87 7.61 -7.27 -6.83
CA LYS A 87 6.16 -7.57 -6.74
C LYS A 87 5.46 -6.82 -5.62
N HIS A 88 6.19 -6.45 -4.57
CA HIS A 88 5.68 -5.73 -3.42
C HIS A 88 6.50 -4.46 -3.21
N ARG A 89 5.88 -3.29 -3.40
CA ARG A 89 6.52 -1.98 -3.22
C ARG A 89 5.95 -1.26 -2.01
N VAL A 90 6.83 -0.71 -1.19
CA VAL A 90 6.50 0.16 -0.06
C VAL A 90 6.61 1.61 -0.52
N TYR A 91 5.59 2.41 -0.26
CA TYR A 91 5.55 3.82 -0.67
C TYR A 91 5.68 4.76 0.53
N VAL A 92 6.50 5.79 0.37
CA VAL A 92 6.80 6.79 1.42
C VAL A 92 6.04 8.09 1.14
N TYR A 93 5.38 8.61 2.17
CA TYR A 93 4.56 9.82 2.10
C TYR A 93 4.59 10.58 3.43
N LYS A 94 4.00 11.78 3.48
CA LYS A 94 3.75 12.53 4.71
C LYS A 94 2.25 12.57 5.02
N THR A 95 1.87 12.60 6.29
CA THR A 95 0.47 12.64 6.74
C THR A 95 -0.10 14.06 6.83
N SER A 96 0.77 15.08 6.90
CA SER A 96 0.42 16.49 6.83
C SER A 96 1.48 17.28 6.04
N ALA A 97 1.14 18.49 5.59
CA ALA A 97 2.08 19.36 4.88
C ALA A 97 3.27 19.80 5.76
N SER A 98 3.03 19.97 7.06
CA SER A 98 4.02 20.38 8.07
C SER A 98 4.74 19.21 8.75
N ALA A 99 4.41 17.95 8.39
CA ALA A 99 5.01 16.78 9.00
C ALA A 99 6.54 16.76 8.78
N LYS A 100 7.29 16.72 9.90
CA LYS A 100 8.75 16.56 9.89
C LYS A 100 9.17 15.15 9.49
N LYS A 101 8.41 14.14 9.94
CA LYS A 101 8.66 12.73 9.67
C LYS A 101 7.82 12.24 8.49
N THR A 102 8.39 11.36 7.69
CA THR A 102 7.66 10.58 6.69
C THR A 102 7.02 9.35 7.34
N ASN A 103 6.02 8.80 6.65
CA ASN A 103 5.37 7.54 6.94
C ASN A 103 5.43 6.68 5.67
N HIS A 104 5.09 5.40 5.78
CA HIS A 104 5.11 4.49 4.66
C HIS A 104 3.95 3.49 4.70
N THR A 105 3.62 2.92 3.54
CA THR A 105 2.72 1.75 3.49
C THR A 105 3.35 0.57 4.22
N ARG A 106 2.56 -0.38 4.70
CA ARG A 106 3.09 -1.52 5.45
C ARG A 106 4.09 -2.32 4.60
N ALA A 107 5.23 -2.67 5.19
CA ALA A 107 6.28 -3.46 4.56
C ALA A 107 6.07 -4.96 4.79
N LYS A 108 4.96 -5.51 4.28
CA LYS A 108 4.64 -6.94 4.37
C LYS A 108 4.21 -7.48 3.00
N VAL A 109 4.45 -8.77 2.75
CA VAL A 109 4.02 -9.47 1.53
C VAL A 109 2.49 -9.54 1.39
N THR A 110 1.76 -9.49 2.51
CA THR A 110 0.28 -9.40 2.53
C THR A 110 -0.24 -7.99 2.24
N THR A 111 0.65 -7.03 1.94
CA THR A 111 0.31 -5.67 1.54
C THR A 111 0.58 -5.49 0.05
N SER A 112 -0.43 -4.97 -0.65
CA SER A 112 -0.34 -4.62 -2.07
C SER A 112 -0.66 -3.14 -2.25
N ASN A 113 0.00 -2.51 -3.21
CA ASN A 113 -0.11 -1.07 -3.42
C ASN A 113 -0.29 -0.79 -4.91
N THR A 114 -1.28 0.02 -5.25
CA THR A 114 -1.54 0.46 -6.63
C THR A 114 -1.53 1.98 -6.68
N VAL A 115 -0.77 2.53 -7.62
CA VAL A 115 -0.70 3.98 -7.83
C VAL A 115 -1.59 4.36 -9.00
N LYS A 116 -2.54 5.28 -8.77
CA LYS A 116 -3.44 5.84 -9.79
C LYS A 116 -3.24 7.35 -9.90
N ARG A 117 -3.45 7.87 -11.10
CA ARG A 117 -3.47 9.32 -11.33
C ARG A 117 -4.84 9.89 -10.97
N THR A 118 -4.85 11.09 -10.40
CA THR A 118 -6.08 11.83 -10.08
C THR A 118 -5.93 13.30 -10.44
N THR A 119 -7.05 14.01 -10.51
CA THR A 119 -7.15 15.48 -10.60
C THR A 119 -7.53 16.11 -9.25
N GLY A 120 -7.99 15.30 -8.29
CA GLY A 120 -8.40 15.75 -6.97
C GLY A 120 -7.23 15.83 -5.98
N HIS A 121 -7.56 15.71 -4.69
CA HIS A 121 -6.53 15.69 -3.66
C HIS A 121 -5.78 14.36 -3.62
N ASN A 122 -4.46 14.46 -3.41
CA ASN A 122 -3.61 13.31 -3.18
C ASN A 122 -4.05 12.59 -1.90
N ARG A 123 -4.32 11.29 -2.02
CA ARG A 123 -4.83 10.47 -0.92
C ARG A 123 -4.41 9.02 -1.07
N ILE A 124 -4.38 8.33 0.05
CA ILE A 124 -4.28 6.88 0.12
C ILE A 124 -5.61 6.34 0.63
N VAL A 125 -6.14 5.34 -0.08
CA VAL A 125 -7.30 4.56 0.34
C VAL A 125 -6.79 3.19 0.74
N THR A 126 -6.75 2.94 2.04
CA THR A 126 -6.31 1.68 2.64
C THR A 126 -7.53 0.80 2.87
N THR A 127 -7.58 -0.35 2.21
CA THR A 127 -8.59 -1.38 2.44
C THR A 127 -7.93 -2.54 3.16
N LYS A 128 -8.33 -2.80 4.41
CA LYS A 128 -7.89 -3.98 5.16
C LYS A 128 -8.97 -5.04 5.10
N THR A 129 -8.57 -6.28 4.87
CA THR A 129 -9.46 -7.43 4.94
C THR A 129 -9.21 -8.16 6.25
N TYR A 130 -10.27 -8.32 7.01
CA TYR A 130 -10.30 -9.12 8.23
C TYR A 130 -11.21 -10.30 8.03
N ARG A 131 -10.96 -11.37 8.78
CA ARG A 131 -11.78 -12.55 8.79
C ARG A 131 -12.63 -12.55 10.04
N GLU A 132 -13.94 -12.64 9.85
CA GLU A 132 -14.94 -12.61 10.92
C GLU A 132 -15.86 -13.83 10.86
N TYR A 133 -16.43 -14.20 12.00
CA TYR A 133 -17.43 -15.25 12.05
C TYR A 133 -18.64 -14.89 11.19
N LYS A 134 -19.15 -15.85 10.41
CA LYS A 134 -20.33 -15.64 9.54
C LYS A 134 -21.57 -15.21 10.32
N ASN A 135 -21.73 -15.73 11.54
CA ASN A 135 -22.86 -15.47 12.43
C ASN A 135 -22.53 -15.96 13.85
N SER A 136 -23.46 -15.74 14.77
CA SER A 136 -23.35 -16.18 16.18
C SER A 136 -23.20 -17.70 16.31
N THR A 137 -23.81 -18.50 15.43
CA THR A 137 -23.70 -19.97 15.44
C THR A 137 -22.28 -20.41 15.08
N ALA A 138 -21.67 -19.82 14.06
CA ALA A 138 -20.28 -20.09 13.69
C ALA A 138 -19.33 -19.66 14.82
N LYS A 139 -19.58 -18.51 15.45
CA LYS A 139 -18.82 -18.08 16.64
C LYS A 139 -18.97 -19.05 17.81
N PHE A 140 -20.17 -19.55 18.09
CA PHE A 140 -20.40 -20.55 19.13
C PHE A 140 -19.62 -21.84 18.85
N TRP A 141 -19.71 -22.38 17.63
CA TRP A 141 -19.05 -23.62 17.27
C TRP A 141 -17.53 -23.49 17.22
N PHE A 142 -17.00 -22.48 16.55
CA PHE A 142 -15.58 -22.35 16.24
C PHE A 142 -14.81 -21.32 17.09
N GLY A 143 -15.50 -20.52 17.91
CA GLY A 143 -14.91 -19.38 18.62
C GLY A 143 -14.13 -19.67 19.89
N LEU A 144 -13.91 -20.95 20.24
CA LEU A 144 -13.15 -21.29 21.45
C LEU A 144 -11.68 -20.81 21.38
N ALA A 145 -11.12 -20.72 20.18
CA ALA A 145 -9.76 -20.25 19.94
C ALA A 145 -9.66 -18.72 19.72
N ASP A 146 -10.75 -17.97 19.94
CA ASP A 146 -10.86 -16.52 19.72
C ASP A 146 -10.32 -16.04 18.36
N ASN A 147 -10.56 -16.83 17.32
CA ASN A 147 -10.11 -16.56 15.95
C ASN A 147 -10.91 -15.44 15.24
N GLY A 148 -11.60 -14.57 15.99
CA GLY A 148 -12.33 -13.42 15.44
C GLY A 148 -11.38 -12.32 14.96
N HIS A 149 -11.86 -11.44 14.08
CA HIS A 149 -11.13 -10.26 13.61
C HIS A 149 -9.69 -10.51 13.12
N GLN A 150 -9.44 -11.65 12.46
CA GLN A 150 -8.10 -12.00 12.02
C GLN A 150 -7.69 -11.22 10.78
N TYR A 151 -6.56 -10.52 10.83
CA TYR A 151 -6.03 -9.80 9.67
C TYR A 151 -5.63 -10.76 8.54
N VAL A 152 -6.17 -10.54 7.33
CA VAL A 152 -5.88 -11.34 6.14
C VAL A 152 -4.89 -10.62 5.23
N LYS A 153 -5.24 -9.41 4.78
CA LYS A 153 -4.45 -8.65 3.80
C LYS A 153 -4.79 -7.17 3.83
N GLU A 154 -3.93 -6.37 3.23
CA GLU A 154 -4.13 -4.93 3.04
C GLU A 154 -3.88 -4.56 1.58
N HIS A 155 -4.78 -3.77 1.01
CA HIS A 155 -4.59 -3.16 -0.30
C HIS A 155 -4.68 -1.65 -0.19
N ASN A 156 -3.66 -0.95 -0.66
CA ASN A 156 -3.65 0.50 -0.72
C ASN A 156 -3.79 0.98 -2.16
N THR A 157 -4.83 1.76 -2.45
CA THR A 157 -4.90 2.54 -3.68
C THR A 157 -4.42 3.96 -3.40
N ILE A 158 -3.31 4.35 -4.01
CA ILE A 158 -2.66 5.63 -3.84
C ILE A 158 -2.99 6.52 -5.02
N TYR A 159 -3.78 7.55 -4.78
CA TYR A 159 -4.18 8.54 -5.77
C TYR A 159 -3.25 9.75 -5.71
N ILE A 160 -2.55 10.01 -6.80
CA ILE A 160 -1.60 11.13 -6.90
C ILE A 160 -1.84 11.96 -8.16
N ASN A 161 -1.65 13.26 -8.03
CA ASN A 161 -1.73 14.20 -9.15
C ASN A 161 -0.62 13.94 -10.17
N LYS A 162 -0.85 14.36 -11.43
CA LYS A 162 0.11 14.16 -12.53
C LYS A 162 1.44 14.88 -12.29
N ASN A 163 1.43 15.98 -11.53
CA ASN A 163 2.64 16.72 -11.17
C ASN A 163 3.53 16.00 -10.13
N TRP A 164 3.02 14.97 -9.45
CA TRP A 164 3.83 14.17 -8.53
C TRP A 164 4.69 13.16 -9.28
N THR A 165 5.99 13.25 -9.08
CA THR A 165 6.94 12.27 -9.62
C THR A 165 7.00 11.06 -8.70
N VAL A 166 6.88 9.85 -9.25
CA VAL A 166 7.11 8.60 -8.50
C VAL A 166 8.48 8.06 -8.87
N LEU A 167 9.34 7.80 -7.88
CA LEU A 167 10.70 7.32 -8.03
C LEU A 167 10.99 6.19 -7.04
N SER A 168 11.85 5.26 -7.41
CA SER A 168 12.43 4.32 -6.45
C SER A 168 13.41 5.05 -5.52
N ALA A 169 13.70 4.48 -4.35
CA ALA A 169 14.69 5.05 -3.43
C ALA A 169 16.09 5.21 -4.07
N PRO A 170 16.62 4.24 -4.84
CA PRO A 170 17.86 4.41 -5.59
C PRO A 170 17.80 5.55 -6.62
N GLN A 171 16.71 5.64 -7.38
CA GLN A 171 16.48 6.70 -8.36
C GLN A 171 16.48 8.07 -7.68
N ALA A 172 15.74 8.24 -6.59
CA ALA A 172 15.72 9.50 -5.85
C ALA A 172 17.09 9.89 -5.29
N LYS A 173 17.87 8.93 -4.79
CA LYS A 173 19.25 9.16 -4.33
C LYS A 173 20.16 9.61 -5.47
N LYS A 174 20.04 9.01 -6.65
CA LYS A 174 20.79 9.42 -7.84
C LYS A 174 20.38 10.80 -8.33
N LEU A 175 19.07 11.08 -8.40
CA LEU A 175 18.54 12.40 -8.74
C LEU A 175 19.08 13.47 -7.80
N GLN A 176 19.06 13.22 -6.49
CA GLN A 176 19.60 14.14 -5.50
C GLN A 176 21.09 14.41 -5.75
N LYS A 177 21.91 13.36 -5.91
CA LYS A 177 23.35 13.49 -6.18
C LYS A 177 23.64 14.31 -7.44
N LEU A 178 22.93 14.03 -8.54
CA LEU A 178 23.12 14.74 -9.81
C LEU A 178 22.73 16.21 -9.66
N ALA A 179 21.56 16.49 -9.10
CA ALA A 179 21.04 17.85 -8.90
C ALA A 179 21.93 18.69 -7.95
N SER A 180 22.54 18.06 -6.95
CA SER A 180 23.47 18.74 -6.03
C SER A 180 24.90 18.88 -6.54
N SER A 181 25.24 18.28 -7.69
CA SER A 181 26.61 18.31 -8.20
C SER A 181 26.98 19.69 -8.75
N LYS A 182 28.19 20.18 -8.42
CA LYS A 182 28.69 21.49 -8.87
C LYS A 182 28.76 21.58 -10.40
N SER A 183 29.16 20.50 -11.06
CA SER A 183 29.24 20.43 -12.52
C SER A 183 27.88 20.56 -13.19
N TYR A 184 26.86 19.89 -12.66
CA TYR A 184 25.48 20.04 -13.13
C TYR A 184 24.97 21.47 -12.90
N GLN A 185 25.16 22.03 -11.71
CA GLN A 185 24.75 23.40 -11.41
C GLN A 185 25.42 24.44 -12.32
N ALA A 186 26.71 24.29 -12.60
CA ALA A 186 27.44 25.16 -13.52
C ALA A 186 26.90 25.07 -14.95
N LYS A 187 26.73 23.85 -15.49
CA LYS A 187 26.12 23.61 -16.80
C LYS A 187 24.71 24.20 -16.89
N GLN A 188 23.89 23.96 -15.87
CA GLN A 188 22.53 24.48 -15.79
C GLN A 188 22.48 26.01 -15.73
N LYS A 189 23.40 26.65 -14.99
CA LYS A 189 23.48 28.12 -14.93
C LYS A 189 23.83 28.71 -16.30
N ALA A 190 24.83 28.15 -16.99
CA ALA A 190 25.22 28.61 -18.32
C ALA A 190 24.08 28.44 -19.34
N ALA A 191 23.47 27.26 -19.38
CA ALA A 191 22.36 26.97 -20.28
C ALA A 191 21.09 27.77 -19.96
N ALA A 192 20.79 28.02 -18.68
CA ALA A 192 19.69 28.88 -18.27
C ALA A 192 19.89 30.33 -18.75
N THR A 193 21.09 30.90 -18.59
CA THR A 193 21.41 32.25 -19.09
C THR A 193 21.23 32.32 -20.60
N ALA A 194 21.71 31.33 -21.35
CA ALA A 194 21.54 31.28 -22.80
C ALA A 194 20.05 31.19 -23.21
N TYR A 195 19.27 30.34 -22.53
CA TYR A 195 17.84 30.19 -22.78
C TYR A 195 17.07 31.49 -22.49
N VAL A 196 17.32 32.11 -21.34
CA VAL A 196 16.69 33.39 -20.94
C VAL A 196 17.05 34.49 -21.93
N LYS A 197 18.33 34.62 -22.32
CA LYS A 197 18.77 35.64 -23.29
C LYS A 197 18.02 35.47 -24.62
N LYS A 198 17.89 34.24 -25.12
CA LYS A 198 17.12 33.93 -26.33
C LYS A 198 15.65 34.28 -26.20
N ALA A 199 15.02 33.97 -25.05
CA ALA A 199 13.63 34.28 -24.79
C ALA A 199 13.35 35.79 -24.71
N VAL A 200 14.22 36.55 -24.04
CA VAL A 200 14.10 38.02 -23.95
C VAL A 200 14.33 38.66 -25.32
N MET A 201 15.32 38.20 -26.10
CA MET A 201 15.53 38.67 -27.48
C MET A 201 14.31 38.42 -28.36
N ALA A 202 13.73 37.22 -28.32
CA ALA A 202 12.52 36.90 -29.08
C ALA A 202 11.31 37.76 -28.64
N ALA A 203 11.20 38.07 -27.35
CA ALA A 203 10.16 38.97 -26.84
C ALA A 203 10.37 40.42 -27.31
N MET A 204 11.61 40.92 -27.30
CA MET A 204 11.95 42.26 -27.80
C MET A 204 11.72 42.40 -29.31
N MET A 205 11.95 41.35 -30.11
CA MET A 205 11.61 41.37 -31.55
C MET A 205 10.10 41.49 -31.78
N LYS A 206 9.27 40.86 -30.94
CA LYS A 206 7.81 40.94 -31.04
C LYS A 206 7.24 42.24 -30.47
N ASN A 207 7.91 42.82 -29.48
CA ASN A 207 7.54 44.10 -28.89
C ASN A 207 8.80 44.95 -28.66
N PRO A 208 9.19 45.79 -29.64
CA PRO A 208 10.38 46.65 -29.53
C PRO A 208 10.28 47.69 -28.42
N SER A 209 9.05 48.05 -28.00
CA SER A 209 8.77 49.02 -26.93
C SER A 209 8.70 48.39 -25.52
N MET A 210 9.11 47.13 -25.39
CA MET A 210 8.96 46.37 -24.15
C MET A 210 9.67 47.04 -22.96
N THR A 211 8.91 47.31 -21.90
CA THR A 211 9.42 48.01 -20.71
C THR A 211 10.36 47.12 -19.89
N ALA A 212 11.16 47.73 -19.00
CA ALA A 212 12.01 46.99 -18.06
C ALA A 212 11.21 46.02 -17.18
N ALA A 213 9.97 46.37 -16.81
CA ALA A 213 9.08 45.50 -16.05
C ALA A 213 8.67 44.25 -16.86
N GLN A 214 8.34 44.43 -18.14
CA GLN A 214 8.00 43.32 -19.04
C GLN A 214 9.22 42.43 -19.33
N GLN A 215 10.41 43.01 -19.51
CA GLN A 215 11.67 42.25 -19.61
C GLN A 215 11.94 41.39 -18.38
N LYS A 216 11.71 41.93 -17.18
CA LYS A 216 11.85 41.19 -15.92
C LYS A 216 10.85 40.04 -15.84
N GLN A 217 9.61 40.26 -16.26
CA GLN A 217 8.56 39.22 -16.29
C GLN A 217 8.93 38.08 -17.26
N VAL A 218 9.36 38.41 -18.48
CA VAL A 218 9.81 37.41 -19.48
C VAL A 218 11.02 36.63 -18.95
N THR A 219 11.96 37.32 -18.30
CA THR A 219 13.14 36.69 -17.69
C THR A 219 12.75 35.67 -16.62
N GLN A 220 11.85 36.03 -15.70
CA GLN A 220 11.39 35.15 -14.64
C GLN A 220 10.62 33.94 -15.20
N GLN A 221 9.73 34.15 -16.17
CA GLN A 221 8.97 33.08 -16.82
C GLN A 221 9.89 32.13 -17.58
N ALA A 222 10.85 32.66 -18.35
CA ALA A 222 11.81 31.86 -19.10
C ALA A 222 12.73 31.05 -18.18
N ALA A 223 13.20 31.64 -17.07
CA ALA A 223 14.00 30.94 -16.08
C ALA A 223 13.22 29.80 -15.41
N ALA A 224 11.97 30.05 -15.01
CA ALA A 224 11.11 29.03 -14.40
C ALA A 224 10.78 27.89 -15.39
N ALA A 225 10.47 28.23 -16.65
CA ALA A 225 10.21 27.25 -17.71
C ALA A 225 11.44 26.36 -17.97
N TYR A 226 12.62 26.95 -18.06
CA TYR A 226 13.87 26.20 -18.25
C TYR A 226 14.17 25.28 -17.06
N GLN A 227 14.03 25.76 -15.82
CA GLN A 227 14.22 24.93 -14.63
C GLN A 227 13.25 23.73 -14.61
N ALA A 228 11.98 23.95 -14.94
CA ALA A 228 10.99 22.88 -15.02
C ALA A 228 11.35 21.85 -16.09
N GLN A 229 11.73 22.29 -17.29
CA GLN A 229 12.15 21.40 -18.38
C GLN A 229 13.40 20.60 -18.02
N ALA A 230 14.44 21.25 -17.48
CA ALA A 230 15.66 20.58 -17.11
C ALA A 230 15.45 19.54 -16.00
N MET A 231 14.61 19.85 -15.00
CA MET A 231 14.25 18.90 -13.95
C MET A 231 13.49 17.70 -14.52
N GLN A 232 12.56 17.92 -15.45
CA GLN A 232 11.85 16.83 -16.12
C GLN A 232 12.81 15.93 -16.92
N GLN A 233 13.78 16.51 -17.63
CA GLN A 233 14.79 15.74 -18.35
C GLN A 233 15.67 14.93 -17.40
N LEU A 234 16.11 15.52 -16.30
CA LEU A 234 16.90 14.82 -15.28
C LEU A 234 16.11 13.66 -14.66
N ILE A 235 14.83 13.86 -14.37
CA ILE A 235 13.94 12.79 -13.88
C ILE A 235 13.79 11.68 -14.91
N LYS A 236 13.63 12.02 -16.20
CA LYS A 236 13.56 11.03 -17.28
C LYS A 236 14.85 10.21 -17.35
N GLN A 237 16.00 10.86 -17.30
CA GLN A 237 17.31 10.20 -17.31
C GLN A 237 17.45 9.19 -16.16
N VAL A 238 17.10 9.61 -14.94
CA VAL A 238 17.20 8.76 -13.75
C VAL A 238 16.19 7.59 -13.78
N LYS A 239 15.08 7.73 -14.50
CA LYS A 239 14.07 6.66 -14.65
C LYS A 239 14.38 5.65 -15.73
N ALA A 240 15.20 6.01 -16.71
CA ALA A 240 15.52 5.18 -17.86
C ALA A 240 16.64 4.16 -17.57
N GLU A 241 17.34 4.34 -16.45
CA GLU A 241 18.32 3.41 -15.90
C GLU A 241 17.68 2.48 -14.85
#